data_AF-A0A7C5AHR2-F1
#
_entry.id   AF-A0A7C5AHR2-F1
#
_cell.length_a   1.000
_cell.length_b   1.000
_cell.length_c   1.000
_cell.angle_alpha   90.00
_cell.angle_beta   90.00
_cell.angle_gamma   90.00
#
_symmetry.space_group_name_H-M   'P 1'
#
loop_
_entity.id
_entity.type
_entity.pdbx_description
1 polymer ?
#
loop_
_entity_poly.entity_id
_entity_poly.type
_entity_poly.pdbx_seq_one_letter_code
_entity_poly.pdbx_strand_id
1 'polypeptide(L)'
;MNCRVCDHSDLEPVLDLGAQPWCNHFLKAEEVGTESYYPLEVVFCQNCHTAQLSFTVPKEIMFSDHTYLSGITQSLNNHFRHTAETIDAVFFRHKSRKSALDVGSNDGTQLKYYQKLGYDVLGVESAGRIARLAQDAGVPTLCAFFNAEVARNLHRTFDVINASGVFFHLEELHSVTDGIRMCLAPEGVFVIQCLYVKCIMDNLAFDQIYHEHLLYYTLETLDALLSRHGLSIFDAWLSPIHGGSLIALAGHTGHRSPSDRLKRLEAMEQETRLNTLDTYRAFARRVGEVKDTNLRFLNEARRRGKLIYGFGAPAKGNTLLNYFQIGPETLSFLVEKNPLRRGLYSPGMHIPVILEEEVVRPPDIYYVLAWNFRDEILANNRHLLDAGVFFYFPVQPSLPVIP
;
A
#
# COMPACT_ATOMS: atom_id res chain seq x y z
N MET A 1 -19.87 1.96 13.94
CA MET A 1 -18.59 1.32 13.54
C MET A 1 -17.75 1.13 14.79
N ASN A 2 -17.00 0.04 14.87
CA ASN A 2 -16.04 -0.21 15.95
C ASN A 2 -14.61 -0.18 15.39
N CYS A 3 -13.62 0.00 16.26
CA CYS A 3 -12.22 -0.16 15.90
C CYS A 3 -11.97 -1.59 15.41
N ARG A 4 -11.34 -1.75 14.24
CA ARG A 4 -11.05 -3.07 13.64
C ARG A 4 -9.98 -3.86 14.41
N VAL A 5 -9.22 -3.19 15.27
CA VAL A 5 -8.15 -3.81 16.07
C VAL A 5 -8.62 -4.13 17.48
N CYS A 6 -9.33 -3.20 18.14
CA CYS A 6 -9.69 -3.37 19.55
C CYS A 6 -11.19 -3.50 19.87
N ASP A 7 -12.06 -3.42 18.87
CA ASP A 7 -13.53 -3.42 18.98
C ASP A 7 -14.14 -2.25 19.76
N HIS A 8 -13.33 -1.31 20.24
CA HIS A 8 -13.83 -0.14 20.95
C HIS A 8 -14.59 0.82 20.02
N SER A 9 -15.63 1.47 20.52
CA SER A 9 -16.51 2.35 19.74
C SER A 9 -16.08 3.83 19.75
N ASP A 10 -15.17 4.21 20.64
CA ASP A 10 -14.64 5.58 20.73
C ASP A 10 -13.65 5.86 19.60
N LEU A 11 -14.18 6.42 18.51
CA LEU A 11 -13.50 6.73 17.26
C LEU A 11 -13.67 8.21 16.94
N GLU A 12 -12.56 8.91 16.75
CA GLU A 12 -12.50 10.33 16.42
C GLU A 12 -12.19 10.52 14.94
N PRO A 13 -13.03 11.20 14.14
CA PRO A 13 -12.68 11.61 12.79
C PRO A 13 -11.43 12.51 12.78
N VAL A 14 -10.46 12.20 11.91
CA VAL A 14 -9.22 12.97 11.79
C VAL A 14 -8.99 13.56 10.41
N LEU A 15 -9.40 12.88 9.35
CA LEU A 15 -9.26 13.36 7.98
C LEU A 15 -10.42 12.86 7.12
N ASP A 16 -11.18 13.79 6.55
CA ASP A 16 -12.25 13.51 5.61
C ASP A 16 -11.83 13.94 4.19
N LEU A 17 -11.76 12.97 3.28
CA LEU A 17 -11.43 13.17 1.86
C LEU A 17 -12.68 13.18 0.97
N GLY A 18 -13.87 13.19 1.57
CA GLY A 18 -15.17 13.21 0.91
C GLY A 18 -15.60 11.85 0.38
N ALA A 19 -16.68 11.86 -0.41
CA ALA A 19 -17.13 10.68 -1.14
C ALA A 19 -16.22 10.47 -2.36
N GLN A 20 -15.67 9.28 -2.51
CA GLN A 20 -14.75 8.94 -3.59
C GLN A 20 -15.10 7.59 -4.23
N PRO A 21 -14.88 7.42 -5.54
CA PRO A 21 -15.02 6.13 -6.19
C PRO A 21 -13.88 5.19 -5.80
N TRP A 22 -14.00 3.90 -6.14
CA TRP A 22 -12.88 2.99 -6.01
C TRP A 22 -11.76 3.39 -6.97
N CYS A 23 -10.62 3.78 -6.39
CA CYS A 23 -9.52 4.43 -7.11
C CYS A 23 -8.86 3.58 -8.21
N ASN A 24 -9.08 2.27 -8.26
CA ASN A 24 -8.57 1.39 -9.33
C ASN A 24 -9.61 1.02 -10.40
N HIS A 25 -10.85 1.50 -10.28
CA HIS A 25 -11.92 1.24 -11.25
C HIS A 25 -11.86 2.20 -12.44
N PHE A 26 -10.90 2.02 -13.35
CA PHE A 26 -10.84 2.81 -14.59
C PHE A 26 -12.04 2.49 -15.49
N LEU A 27 -12.64 3.55 -16.04
CA LEU A 27 -13.91 3.46 -16.74
C LEU A 27 -13.72 3.44 -18.25
N LYS A 28 -14.52 2.67 -18.97
CA LYS A 28 -14.75 2.89 -20.39
C LYS A 28 -15.65 4.11 -20.60
N ALA A 29 -15.67 4.63 -21.82
CA ALA A 29 -16.47 5.81 -22.17
C ALA A 29 -17.95 5.64 -21.80
N GLU A 30 -18.51 4.45 -22.01
CA GLU A 30 -19.91 4.12 -21.69
C GLU A 30 -20.20 3.96 -20.19
N GLU A 31 -19.18 3.81 -19.35
CA GLU A 31 -19.30 3.65 -17.88
C GLU A 31 -19.17 4.99 -17.15
N VAL A 32 -18.72 6.05 -17.83
CA VAL A 32 -18.53 7.39 -17.25
C VAL A 32 -19.82 7.89 -16.59
N GLY A 33 -19.73 8.23 -15.29
CA GLY A 33 -20.84 8.72 -14.48
C GLY A 33 -21.73 7.64 -13.87
N THR A 34 -21.41 6.35 -14.05
CA THR A 34 -22.18 5.22 -13.46
C THR A 34 -21.52 4.62 -12.20
N GLU A 35 -20.33 5.09 -11.85
CA GLU A 35 -19.54 4.55 -10.75
C GLU A 35 -20.14 4.84 -9.37
N SER A 36 -19.93 3.92 -8.44
CA SER A 36 -20.30 4.09 -7.04
C SER A 36 -19.29 4.98 -6.31
N TYR A 37 -19.80 5.81 -5.41
CA TYR A 37 -18.99 6.61 -4.50
C TYR A 37 -19.18 6.13 -3.06
N TYR A 38 -18.08 6.11 -2.31
CA TYR A 38 -18.05 5.66 -0.93
C TYR A 38 -17.36 6.73 -0.06
N PRO A 39 -17.76 6.90 1.21
CA PRO A 39 -17.04 7.76 2.13
C PRO A 39 -15.57 7.37 2.23
N LEU A 40 -14.67 8.35 2.17
CA LEU A 40 -13.24 8.16 2.37
C LEU A 40 -12.78 9.06 3.52
N GLU A 41 -12.99 8.57 4.73
CA GLU A 41 -12.66 9.27 5.97
C GLU A 41 -11.82 8.36 6.87
N VAL A 42 -10.77 8.93 7.45
CA VAL A 42 -9.93 8.29 8.46
C VAL A 42 -10.43 8.67 9.85
N VAL A 43 -10.64 7.67 10.69
CA VAL A 43 -10.95 7.79 12.11
C VAL A 43 -9.83 7.21 12.95
N PHE A 44 -9.63 7.78 14.15
CA PHE A 44 -8.61 7.41 15.12
C PHE A 44 -9.26 6.81 16.36
N CYS A 45 -8.83 5.62 16.77
CA CYS A 45 -9.34 4.99 17.98
C CYS A 45 -8.67 5.56 19.24
N GLN A 46 -9.46 6.10 20.16
CA GLN A 46 -8.95 6.66 21.42
C GLN A 46 -8.41 5.59 22.39
N ASN A 47 -8.75 4.32 22.17
CA ASN A 47 -8.37 3.22 23.06
C ASN A 47 -7.05 2.53 22.65
N CYS A 48 -6.87 2.23 21.37
CA CYS A 48 -5.67 1.52 20.87
C CYS A 48 -4.87 2.32 19.84
N HIS A 49 -5.22 3.60 19.64
CA HIS A 49 -4.56 4.55 18.74
C HIS A 49 -4.53 4.17 17.25
N THR A 50 -5.26 3.12 16.87
CA THR A 50 -5.35 2.67 15.47
C THR A 50 -6.08 3.71 14.63
N ALA A 51 -5.44 4.12 13.53
CA ALA A 51 -6.08 4.86 12.47
C ALA A 51 -6.64 3.90 11.40
N GLN A 52 -7.88 4.11 11.00
CA GLN A 52 -8.61 3.24 10.08
C GLN A 52 -9.60 4.01 9.23
N LEU A 53 -10.06 3.43 8.12
CA LEU A 53 -11.16 4.02 7.34
C LEU A 53 -12.51 3.84 8.04
N SER A 54 -13.39 4.84 7.92
CA SER A 54 -14.74 4.80 8.48
C SER A 54 -15.73 3.99 7.64
N PHE A 55 -15.30 3.50 6.47
CA PHE A 55 -16.09 2.69 5.57
C PHE A 55 -15.26 1.51 5.03
N THR A 56 -15.93 0.40 4.68
CA THR A 56 -15.33 -0.75 4.01
C THR A 56 -16.10 -1.02 2.72
N VAL A 57 -15.41 -0.92 1.59
CA VAL A 57 -15.90 -1.48 0.33
C VAL A 57 -15.70 -3.00 0.40
N PRO A 58 -16.72 -3.82 0.06
CA PRO A 58 -16.59 -5.27 0.09
C PRO A 58 -15.35 -5.76 -0.66
N LYS A 59 -14.54 -6.60 -0.02
CA LYS A 59 -13.28 -7.11 -0.58
C LYS A 59 -13.46 -7.82 -1.93
N GLU A 60 -14.62 -8.45 -2.15
CA GLU A 60 -14.93 -9.17 -3.39
C GLU A 60 -14.98 -8.22 -4.60
N ILE A 61 -15.35 -6.96 -4.39
CA ILE A 61 -15.37 -5.93 -5.44
C ILE A 61 -13.94 -5.57 -5.84
N MET A 62 -13.03 -5.45 -4.87
CA MET A 62 -11.69 -4.91 -5.11
C MET A 62 -10.66 -5.98 -5.48
N PHE A 63 -10.73 -7.17 -4.88
CA PHE A 63 -9.62 -8.13 -4.87
C PHE A 63 -9.92 -9.47 -5.57
N SER A 64 -11.14 -9.69 -6.08
CA SER A 64 -11.45 -10.93 -6.81
C SER A 64 -10.86 -10.95 -8.23
N ASP A 65 -10.64 -9.78 -8.83
CA ASP A 65 -10.13 -9.67 -10.20
C ASP A 65 -9.25 -8.42 -10.41
N HIS A 66 -8.34 -8.15 -9.46
CA HIS A 66 -7.40 -7.05 -9.59
C HIS A 66 -6.31 -7.35 -10.63
N THR A 67 -5.68 -6.30 -11.16
CA THR A 67 -4.65 -6.39 -12.21
C THR A 67 -3.25 -6.05 -11.73
N TYR A 68 -3.07 -5.74 -10.44
CA TYR A 68 -1.76 -5.43 -9.86
C TYR A 68 -0.86 -6.67 -9.81
N LEU A 69 0.38 -6.54 -10.30
CA LEU A 69 1.40 -7.59 -10.27
C LEU A 69 2.66 -7.09 -9.57
N SER A 70 3.13 -7.86 -8.59
CA SER A 70 4.28 -7.53 -7.74
C SER A 70 5.61 -7.72 -8.47
N GLY A 71 5.69 -8.66 -9.42
CA GLY A 71 6.91 -9.00 -10.15
C GLY A 71 7.37 -8.02 -11.23
N ILE A 72 6.67 -6.90 -11.44
CA ILE A 72 6.95 -5.99 -12.57
C ILE A 72 8.24 -5.18 -12.37
N THR A 73 8.51 -4.67 -11.16
CA THR A 73 9.62 -3.73 -10.94
C THR A 73 10.85 -4.42 -10.37
N GLN A 74 12.04 -4.02 -10.84
CA GLN A 74 13.31 -4.57 -10.33
C GLN A 74 13.52 -4.23 -8.85
N SER A 75 13.09 -3.04 -8.42
CA SER A 75 13.20 -2.59 -7.04
C SER A 75 12.40 -3.48 -6.08
N LEU A 76 11.15 -3.82 -6.42
CA LEU A 76 10.33 -4.69 -5.59
C LEU A 76 10.83 -6.14 -5.60
N ASN A 77 11.31 -6.62 -6.75
CA ASN A 77 12.01 -7.92 -6.85
C ASN A 77 13.24 -8.00 -5.93
N ASN A 78 14.08 -6.97 -5.94
CA ASN A 78 15.26 -6.89 -5.07
C ASN A 78 14.87 -6.86 -3.59
N HIS A 79 13.81 -6.14 -3.25
CA HIS A 79 13.27 -6.09 -1.89
C HIS A 79 12.81 -7.48 -1.42
N PHE A 80 11.99 -8.18 -2.20
CA PHE A 80 11.53 -9.53 -1.82
C PHE A 80 12.68 -10.53 -1.70
N ARG A 81 13.66 -10.47 -2.60
CA ARG A 81 14.88 -11.26 -2.50
C ARG A 81 15.60 -11.00 -1.18
N HIS A 82 15.86 -9.73 -0.87
CA HIS A 82 16.58 -9.32 0.33
C HIS A 82 15.85 -9.75 1.60
N THR A 83 14.53 -9.59 1.66
CA THR A 83 13.73 -10.05 2.79
C THR A 83 13.85 -11.56 2.96
N ALA A 84 13.65 -12.36 1.89
CA ALA A 84 13.75 -13.82 1.97
C ALA A 84 15.15 -14.30 2.40
N GLU A 85 16.21 -13.73 1.82
CA GLU A 85 17.60 -14.04 2.18
C GLU A 85 17.91 -13.66 3.63
N THR A 86 17.41 -12.52 4.11
CA THR A 86 17.60 -12.07 5.50
C THR A 86 16.91 -13.03 6.48
N ILE A 87 15.66 -13.38 6.23
CA ILE A 87 14.90 -14.31 7.08
C ILE A 87 15.56 -15.68 7.12
N ASP A 88 15.98 -16.21 5.96
CA ASP A 88 16.67 -17.49 5.92
C ASP A 88 17.99 -17.44 6.68
N ALA A 89 18.84 -16.45 6.39
CA ALA A 89 20.16 -16.34 6.99
C ALA A 89 20.12 -16.25 8.52
N VAL A 90 19.13 -15.54 9.07
CA VAL A 90 19.02 -15.30 10.52
C VAL A 90 18.36 -16.47 11.23
N PHE A 91 17.29 -17.06 10.68
CA PHE A 91 16.43 -17.98 11.44
C PHE A 91 16.49 -19.44 10.99
N PHE A 92 16.73 -19.70 9.71
CA PHE A 92 16.44 -21.02 9.15
C PHE A 92 17.57 -21.62 8.31
N ARG A 93 18.71 -20.94 8.13
CA ARG A 93 19.84 -21.38 7.28
C ARG A 93 20.25 -22.83 7.54
N HIS A 94 20.27 -23.25 8.81
CA HIS A 94 20.70 -24.58 9.25
C HIS A 94 19.59 -25.63 9.29
N LYS A 95 18.34 -25.25 9.00
CA LYS A 95 17.19 -26.16 9.03
C LYS A 95 17.13 -26.98 7.73
N SER A 96 17.03 -28.30 7.84
CA SER A 96 17.06 -29.21 6.68
C SER A 96 15.78 -29.26 5.86
N ARG A 97 14.64 -28.95 6.48
CA ARG A 97 13.33 -28.84 5.83
C ARG A 97 12.67 -27.55 6.29
N LYS A 98 12.37 -26.68 5.34
CA LYS A 98 11.83 -25.34 5.59
C LYS A 98 10.56 -25.16 4.78
N SER A 99 9.60 -24.41 5.30
CA SER A 99 8.36 -24.13 4.61
C SER A 99 7.90 -22.69 4.77
N ALA A 100 7.32 -22.13 3.71
CA ALA A 100 6.82 -20.75 3.69
C ALA A 100 5.38 -20.68 3.16
N LEU A 101 4.53 -19.94 3.88
CA LEU A 101 3.23 -19.49 3.41
C LEU A 101 3.32 -18.01 3.04
N ASP A 102 2.64 -17.59 1.98
CA ASP A 102 2.48 -16.17 1.65
C ASP A 102 1.00 -15.84 1.47
N VAL A 103 0.50 -14.97 2.35
CA VAL A 103 -0.89 -14.49 2.36
C VAL A 103 -0.99 -13.26 1.47
N GLY A 104 -1.84 -13.32 0.44
CA GLY A 104 -1.86 -12.31 -0.62
C GLY A 104 -0.64 -12.44 -1.54
N SER A 105 -0.29 -13.68 -1.92
CA SER A 105 0.97 -14.00 -2.59
C SER A 105 1.14 -13.40 -3.99
N ASN A 106 0.09 -12.83 -4.57
CA ASN A 106 0.08 -12.26 -5.90
C ASN A 106 0.61 -13.28 -6.93
N ASP A 107 1.45 -12.86 -7.87
CA ASP A 107 2.10 -13.66 -8.90
C ASP A 107 3.20 -14.62 -8.39
N GLY A 108 3.30 -14.78 -7.06
CA GLY A 108 4.25 -15.67 -6.40
C GLY A 108 5.69 -15.15 -6.40
N THR A 109 5.93 -13.88 -6.75
CA THR A 109 7.29 -13.32 -6.85
C THR A 109 8.10 -13.50 -5.57
N GLN A 110 7.52 -13.22 -4.39
CA GLN A 110 8.23 -13.38 -3.13
C GLN A 110 8.52 -14.87 -2.83
N LEU A 111 7.56 -15.76 -3.08
CA LEU A 111 7.73 -17.20 -2.89
C LEU A 111 8.81 -17.82 -3.77
N LYS A 112 9.04 -17.31 -4.99
CA LYS A 112 10.14 -17.78 -5.86
C LYS A 112 11.51 -17.60 -5.22
N TYR A 113 11.70 -16.56 -4.40
CA TYR A 113 12.96 -16.37 -3.67
C TYR A 113 13.09 -17.36 -2.51
N TYR A 114 12.01 -17.71 -1.81
CA TYR A 114 12.02 -18.79 -0.82
C TYR A 114 12.27 -20.17 -1.47
N GLN A 115 11.68 -20.47 -2.63
CA GLN A 115 11.96 -21.72 -3.36
C GLN A 115 13.45 -21.85 -3.70
N LYS A 116 14.10 -20.77 -4.15
CA LYS A 116 15.56 -20.75 -4.42
C LYS A 116 16.40 -21.03 -3.17
N LEU A 117 15.88 -20.74 -1.99
CA LEU A 117 16.51 -21.02 -0.69
C LEU A 117 16.14 -22.42 -0.15
N GLY A 118 15.40 -23.22 -0.92
CA GLY A 118 15.05 -24.60 -0.60
C GLY A 118 13.78 -24.78 0.24
N TYR A 119 12.89 -23.79 0.27
CA TYR A 119 11.62 -23.87 1.00
C TYR A 119 10.55 -24.60 0.19
N ASP A 120 9.75 -25.40 0.87
CA ASP A 120 8.43 -25.83 0.38
C ASP A 120 7.44 -24.66 0.56
N VAL A 121 6.87 -24.17 -0.54
CA VAL A 121 6.09 -22.93 -0.53
C VAL A 121 4.61 -23.15 -0.85
N LEU A 122 3.75 -22.32 -0.27
CA LEU A 122 2.35 -22.19 -0.61
C LEU A 122 1.93 -20.72 -0.63
N GLY A 123 1.30 -20.28 -1.71
CA GLY A 123 0.63 -18.99 -1.79
C GLY A 123 -0.86 -19.10 -1.51
N VAL A 124 -1.46 -18.03 -1.01
CA VAL A 124 -2.92 -17.85 -0.97
C VAL A 124 -3.23 -16.50 -1.63
N GLU A 125 -3.99 -16.52 -2.72
CA GLU A 125 -4.29 -15.36 -3.55
C GLU A 125 -5.79 -15.36 -3.92
N SER A 126 -6.49 -14.25 -3.77
CA SER A 126 -7.93 -14.18 -4.07
C SER A 126 -8.21 -13.98 -5.55
N ALA A 127 -7.32 -13.33 -6.29
CA ALA A 127 -7.49 -13.04 -7.70
C ALA A 127 -7.19 -14.26 -8.57
N GLY A 128 -8.23 -14.90 -9.10
CA GLY A 128 -8.10 -16.18 -9.81
C GLY A 128 -7.19 -16.15 -11.05
N ARG A 129 -7.09 -15.01 -11.76
CA ARG A 129 -6.13 -14.86 -12.86
C ARG A 129 -4.68 -14.83 -12.36
N ILE A 130 -4.42 -14.12 -11.27
CA ILE A 130 -3.09 -13.95 -10.69
C ILE A 130 -2.63 -15.24 -10.00
N ALA A 131 -3.52 -15.91 -9.29
CA ALA A 131 -3.26 -17.23 -8.72
C ALA A 131 -2.83 -18.25 -9.80
N ARG A 132 -3.50 -18.24 -10.97
CA ARG A 132 -3.10 -19.07 -12.12
C ARG A 132 -1.72 -18.69 -12.67
N LEU A 133 -1.41 -17.40 -12.80
CA LEU A 133 -0.07 -16.96 -13.22
C LEU A 133 1.03 -17.47 -12.29
N ALA A 134 0.80 -17.48 -10.98
CA ALA A 134 1.74 -18.04 -10.01
C ALA A 134 1.90 -19.57 -10.20
N GLN A 135 0.79 -20.30 -10.36
CA GLN A 135 0.77 -21.75 -10.60
C GLN A 135 1.51 -22.13 -11.88
N ASP A 136 1.23 -21.45 -12.99
CA ASP A 136 1.88 -21.65 -14.29
C ASP A 136 3.39 -21.38 -14.21
N ALA A 137 3.80 -20.48 -13.30
CA ALA A 137 5.20 -20.18 -13.02
C ALA A 137 5.85 -21.11 -11.97
N GLY A 138 5.18 -22.21 -11.59
CA GLY A 138 5.72 -23.24 -10.69
C GLY A 138 5.60 -22.91 -9.19
N VAL A 139 4.73 -21.97 -8.81
CA VAL A 139 4.45 -21.63 -7.41
C VAL A 139 3.08 -22.18 -7.03
N PRO A 140 2.98 -23.18 -6.12
CA PRO A 140 1.70 -23.66 -5.63
C PRO A 140 0.92 -22.53 -4.95
N THR A 141 -0.28 -22.24 -5.45
CA THR A 141 -1.13 -21.16 -4.93
C THR A 141 -2.57 -21.61 -4.79
N LEU A 142 -3.18 -21.40 -3.62
CA LEU A 142 -4.60 -21.58 -3.39
C LEU A 142 -5.36 -20.31 -3.79
N CYS A 143 -6.36 -20.45 -4.66
CA CYS A 143 -7.23 -19.34 -5.05
C CYS A 143 -8.31 -19.12 -3.97
N ALA A 144 -8.04 -18.28 -2.97
CA ALA A 144 -8.95 -18.00 -1.87
C ALA A 144 -8.61 -16.69 -1.15
N PHE A 145 -9.60 -16.10 -0.47
CA PHE A 145 -9.33 -15.14 0.60
C PHE A 145 -8.85 -15.90 1.83
N PHE A 146 -7.63 -15.63 2.29
CA PHE A 146 -7.11 -16.27 3.50
C PHE A 146 -7.94 -15.84 4.73
N ASN A 147 -8.23 -16.78 5.62
CA ASN A 147 -8.90 -16.57 6.91
C ASN A 147 -8.71 -17.81 7.80
N ALA A 148 -9.31 -17.84 9.00
CA ALA A 148 -9.20 -18.96 9.92
C ALA A 148 -9.77 -20.29 9.38
N GLU A 149 -10.75 -20.25 8.48
CA GLU A 149 -11.29 -21.46 7.85
C GLU A 149 -10.29 -22.05 6.85
N VAL A 150 -9.74 -21.22 5.95
CA VAL A 150 -8.68 -21.63 5.02
C VAL A 150 -7.51 -22.21 5.80
N ALA A 151 -7.04 -21.53 6.84
CA ALA A 151 -5.95 -21.99 7.69
C ALA A 151 -6.21 -23.37 8.31
N ARG A 152 -7.42 -23.62 8.85
CA ARG A 152 -7.80 -24.93 9.41
C ARG A 152 -7.73 -26.06 8.38
N ASN A 153 -8.13 -25.78 7.14
CA ASN A 153 -8.14 -26.75 6.04
C ASN A 153 -6.75 -27.05 5.48
N LEU A 154 -5.71 -26.26 5.81
CA LEU A 154 -4.34 -26.54 5.38
C LEU A 154 -3.70 -27.72 6.14
N HIS A 155 -4.14 -28.00 7.38
CA HIS A 155 -3.61 -29.07 8.24
C HIS A 155 -2.07 -29.10 8.36
N ARG A 156 -1.41 -27.94 8.26
CA ARG A 156 0.05 -27.82 8.36
C ARG A 156 0.45 -26.47 8.95
N THR A 157 1.65 -26.44 9.51
CA THR A 157 2.32 -25.21 9.95
C THR A 157 3.47 -24.86 9.01
N PHE A 158 3.92 -23.61 9.10
CA PHE A 158 4.97 -23.04 8.26
C PHE A 158 6.04 -22.37 9.13
N ASP A 159 7.29 -22.45 8.67
CA ASP A 159 8.42 -21.80 9.33
C ASP A 159 8.41 -20.29 9.10
N VAL A 160 7.97 -19.89 7.91
CA VAL A 160 7.77 -18.50 7.54
C VAL A 160 6.34 -18.31 7.09
N ILE A 161 5.68 -17.26 7.58
CA ILE A 161 4.46 -16.75 6.97
C ILE A 161 4.77 -15.32 6.53
N ASN A 162 4.53 -14.97 5.27
CA ASN A 162 4.59 -13.59 4.80
C ASN A 162 3.17 -13.03 4.65
N ALA A 163 3.02 -11.74 4.93
CA ALA A 163 1.89 -10.92 4.59
C ALA A 163 2.42 -9.58 4.05
N SER A 164 2.85 -9.59 2.80
CA SER A 164 3.48 -8.43 2.16
C SER A 164 2.46 -7.57 1.44
N GLY A 165 2.19 -6.37 1.95
CA GLY A 165 1.26 -5.46 1.28
C GLY A 165 -0.20 -5.87 1.40
N VAL A 166 -0.56 -6.81 2.30
CA VAL A 166 -1.93 -7.30 2.44
C VAL A 166 -2.59 -6.93 3.76
N PHE A 167 -1.81 -6.79 4.85
CA PHE A 167 -2.36 -6.80 6.20
C PHE A 167 -3.26 -5.60 6.51
N PHE A 168 -3.07 -4.48 5.79
CA PHE A 168 -3.90 -3.28 5.89
C PHE A 168 -5.14 -3.30 4.96
N HIS A 169 -5.32 -4.35 4.14
CA HIS A 169 -6.48 -4.54 3.27
C HIS A 169 -7.60 -5.38 3.90
N LEU A 170 -7.34 -5.99 5.06
CA LEU A 170 -8.15 -7.11 5.55
C LEU A 170 -9.44 -6.66 6.23
N GLU A 171 -10.56 -7.03 5.61
CA GLU A 171 -11.90 -6.89 6.21
C GLU A 171 -12.08 -7.82 7.42
N GLU A 172 -11.66 -9.10 7.29
CA GLU A 172 -11.74 -10.11 8.34
C GLU A 172 -10.44 -10.20 9.18
N LEU A 173 -9.93 -9.05 9.62
CA LEU A 173 -8.60 -8.90 10.25
C LEU A 173 -8.31 -9.92 11.35
N HIS A 174 -9.23 -10.09 12.31
CA HIS A 174 -9.07 -11.03 13.42
C HIS A 174 -9.04 -12.49 12.96
N SER A 175 -9.92 -12.88 12.04
CA SER A 175 -9.96 -14.23 11.46
C SER A 175 -8.67 -14.56 10.69
N VAL A 176 -8.13 -13.60 9.96
CA VAL A 176 -6.84 -13.74 9.28
C VAL A 176 -5.71 -13.89 10.30
N THR A 177 -5.68 -13.06 11.33
CA THR A 177 -4.63 -13.10 12.36
C THR A 177 -4.65 -14.41 13.13
N ASP A 178 -5.84 -14.93 13.46
CA ASP A 178 -6.01 -16.27 14.03
C ASP A 178 -5.53 -17.36 13.06
N GLY A 179 -5.86 -17.24 11.77
CA GLY A 179 -5.36 -18.12 10.71
C GLY A 179 -3.83 -18.18 10.67
N ILE A 180 -3.18 -17.03 10.74
CA ILE A 180 -1.71 -16.91 10.76
C ILE A 180 -1.16 -17.57 12.02
N ARG A 181 -1.72 -17.28 13.20
CA ARG A 181 -1.30 -17.90 14.47
C ARG A 181 -1.39 -19.44 14.41
N MET A 182 -2.49 -19.98 13.87
CA MET A 182 -2.69 -21.43 13.74
C MET A 182 -1.69 -22.09 12.79
N CYS A 183 -1.37 -21.43 11.69
CA CYS A 183 -0.45 -21.94 10.68
C CYS A 183 1.03 -21.65 11.01
N LEU A 184 1.35 -20.83 12.01
CA LEU A 184 2.72 -20.51 12.35
C LEU A 184 3.36 -21.62 13.20
N ALA A 185 4.49 -22.16 12.77
CA ALA A 185 5.25 -23.12 13.57
C ALA A 185 5.67 -22.50 14.93
N PRO A 186 5.93 -23.31 15.98
CA PRO A 186 6.29 -22.78 17.30
C PRO A 186 7.46 -21.78 17.30
N GLU A 187 8.49 -22.06 16.50
CA GLU A 187 9.67 -21.20 16.30
C GLU A 187 9.59 -20.36 15.00
N GLY A 188 8.42 -20.35 14.37
CA GLY A 188 8.18 -19.70 13.09
C GLY A 188 8.28 -18.18 13.18
N VAL A 189 8.47 -17.56 12.01
CA VAL A 189 8.54 -16.11 11.85
C VAL A 189 7.42 -15.65 10.93
N PHE A 190 6.56 -14.79 11.46
CA PHE A 190 5.58 -14.05 10.69
C PHE A 190 6.18 -12.71 10.24
N VAL A 191 6.30 -12.52 8.93
CA VAL A 191 6.85 -11.33 8.29
C VAL A 191 5.70 -10.47 7.78
N ILE A 192 5.52 -9.30 8.37
CA ILE A 192 4.48 -8.34 8.00
C ILE A 192 5.17 -7.18 7.29
N GLN A 193 4.73 -6.86 6.07
CA GLN A 193 5.13 -5.63 5.40
C GLN A 193 3.90 -4.76 5.17
N CYS A 194 3.92 -3.55 5.75
CA CYS A 194 2.85 -2.59 5.62
C CYS A 194 3.36 -1.17 5.37
N LEU A 195 2.48 -0.32 4.83
CA LEU A 195 2.73 1.11 4.79
C LEU A 195 2.88 1.63 6.22
N TYR A 196 3.87 2.48 6.44
CA TYR A 196 4.14 3.02 7.77
C TYR A 196 3.54 4.42 7.91
N VAL A 197 2.65 4.61 8.89
CA VAL A 197 1.96 5.90 9.11
C VAL A 197 2.94 7.06 9.19
N LYS A 198 4.07 6.89 9.89
CA LYS A 198 5.08 7.94 10.00
C LYS A 198 5.57 8.40 8.62
N CYS A 199 5.83 7.46 7.72
CA CYS A 199 6.28 7.77 6.35
C CYS A 199 5.17 8.44 5.53
N ILE A 200 3.91 8.00 5.66
CA ILE A 200 2.76 8.66 5.03
C ILE A 200 2.67 10.12 5.48
N MET A 201 2.80 10.35 6.80
CA MET A 201 2.70 11.67 7.39
C MET A 201 3.88 12.56 7.03
N ASP A 202 5.11 12.07 7.13
CA ASP A 202 6.31 12.85 6.82
C ASP A 202 6.34 13.27 5.35
N ASN A 203 5.93 12.38 4.46
CA ASN A 203 5.89 12.63 3.03
C ASN A 203 4.66 13.42 2.56
N LEU A 204 3.70 13.66 3.46
CA LEU A 204 2.37 14.15 3.09
C LEU A 204 1.72 13.31 1.98
N ALA A 205 1.98 12.01 1.98
CA ALA A 205 1.47 11.04 1.01
C ALA A 205 0.03 10.61 1.35
N PHE A 206 -0.84 11.60 1.61
CA PHE A 206 -2.26 11.38 1.95
C PHE A 206 -3.01 10.65 0.85
N ASP A 207 -2.50 10.70 -0.37
CA ASP A 207 -3.03 9.99 -1.53
C ASP A 207 -2.87 8.46 -1.41
N GLN A 208 -2.09 7.97 -0.43
CA GLN A 208 -2.10 6.57 0.00
C GLN A 208 -3.34 6.19 0.84
N ILE A 209 -4.26 7.13 1.09
CA ILE A 209 -5.53 6.87 1.76
C ILE A 209 -6.58 6.61 0.68
N TYR A 210 -6.99 5.36 0.51
CA TYR A 210 -8.05 4.93 -0.41
C TYR A 210 -8.68 3.63 0.08
N HIS A 211 -9.84 3.26 -0.45
CA HIS A 211 -10.72 2.22 0.12
C HIS A 211 -10.11 0.82 0.29
N GLU A 212 -9.05 0.51 -0.45
CA GLU A 212 -8.31 -0.73 -0.26
C GLU A 212 -7.54 -0.72 1.08
N HIS A 213 -7.08 0.44 1.56
CA HIS A 213 -6.28 0.58 2.79
C HIS A 213 -7.16 0.84 4.00
N LEU A 214 -7.72 -0.21 4.59
CA LEU A 214 -8.63 -0.12 5.74
C LEU A 214 -7.92 0.33 7.03
N LEU A 215 -6.62 0.08 7.16
CA LEU A 215 -5.83 0.30 8.37
C LEU A 215 -4.51 1.01 8.06
N TYR A 216 -4.08 1.88 8.96
CA TYR A 216 -2.79 2.56 8.85
C TYR A 216 -1.97 2.25 10.10
N TYR A 217 -0.91 1.45 9.92
CA TYR A 217 -0.17 0.88 11.03
C TYR A 217 1.02 1.73 11.50
N THR A 218 1.19 1.68 12.81
CA THR A 218 2.39 1.96 13.59
C THR A 218 2.85 0.65 14.25
N LEU A 219 4.04 0.61 14.84
CA LEU A 219 4.47 -0.54 15.65
C LEU A 219 3.52 -0.79 16.81
N GLU A 220 3.13 0.28 17.52
CA GLU A 220 2.21 0.19 18.65
C GLU A 220 0.85 -0.42 18.26
N THR A 221 0.26 0.07 17.17
CA THR A 221 -1.08 -0.39 16.71
C THR A 221 -1.03 -1.78 16.10
N LEU A 222 0.07 -2.14 15.43
CA LEU A 222 0.29 -3.48 14.91
C LEU A 222 0.49 -4.49 16.07
N ASP A 223 1.27 -4.14 17.09
CA ASP A 223 1.46 -5.00 18.26
C ASP A 223 0.17 -5.14 19.08
N ALA A 224 -0.65 -4.08 19.19
CA ALA A 224 -1.96 -4.13 19.83
C ALA A 224 -2.89 -5.17 19.18
N LEU A 225 -2.85 -5.31 17.85
CA LEU A 225 -3.57 -6.37 17.14
C LEU A 225 -2.96 -7.75 17.45
N LEU A 226 -1.65 -7.91 17.22
CA LEU A 226 -0.97 -9.20 17.34
C LEU A 226 -1.07 -9.80 18.75
N SER A 227 -0.93 -8.96 19.78
CA SER A 227 -1.00 -9.36 21.18
C SER A 227 -2.34 -9.99 21.55
N ARG A 228 -3.44 -9.53 20.94
CA ARG A 228 -4.78 -10.13 21.13
C ARG A 228 -4.87 -11.56 20.60
N HIS A 229 -4.00 -11.90 19.66
CA HIS A 229 -3.92 -13.23 19.04
C HIS A 229 -2.71 -14.03 19.53
N GLY A 230 -2.07 -13.65 20.64
CA GLY A 230 -0.92 -14.37 21.21
C GLY A 230 0.30 -14.40 20.31
N LEU A 231 0.45 -13.35 19.49
CA LEU A 231 1.64 -13.05 18.72
C LEU A 231 2.28 -11.78 19.29
N SER A 232 3.59 -11.62 19.14
CA SER A 232 4.30 -10.40 19.54
C SER A 232 5.39 -10.05 18.54
N ILE A 233 5.56 -8.76 18.26
CA ILE A 233 6.67 -8.27 17.44
C ILE A 233 7.97 -8.44 18.23
N PHE A 234 9.00 -9.01 17.59
CA PHE A 234 10.32 -9.16 18.20
C PHE A 234 11.43 -8.45 17.42
N ASP A 235 11.15 -8.03 16.19
CA ASP A 235 12.10 -7.26 15.39
C ASP A 235 11.37 -6.43 14.32
N ALA A 236 11.91 -5.29 13.90
CA ALA A 236 11.33 -4.50 12.83
C ALA A 236 12.34 -3.55 12.17
N TRP A 237 12.19 -3.26 10.88
CA TRP A 237 12.97 -2.28 10.14
C TRP A 237 12.13 -1.51 9.11
N LEU A 238 12.66 -0.39 8.63
CA LEU A 238 12.06 0.40 7.57
C LEU A 238 12.69 0.05 6.21
N SER A 239 11.87 0.07 5.16
CA SER A 239 12.30 -0.06 3.76
C SER A 239 11.76 1.11 2.93
N PRO A 240 12.52 1.63 1.95
CA PRO A 240 12.08 2.76 1.12
C PRO A 240 10.97 2.40 0.12
N ILE A 241 10.58 1.13 -0.01
CA ILE A 241 9.52 0.72 -0.94
C ILE A 241 8.19 1.41 -0.62
N HIS A 242 7.39 1.65 -1.66
CA HIS A 242 6.06 2.30 -1.57
C HIS A 242 6.05 3.64 -0.83
N GLY A 243 7.17 4.37 -0.82
CA GLY A 243 7.29 5.66 -0.12
C GLY A 243 7.56 5.54 1.38
N GLY A 244 7.98 4.36 1.84
CA GLY A 244 8.30 4.08 3.24
C GLY A 244 7.38 3.01 3.83
N SER A 245 7.92 1.81 4.02
CA SER A 245 7.21 0.66 4.58
C SER A 245 7.88 0.16 5.84
N LEU A 246 7.08 -0.35 6.76
CA LEU A 246 7.50 -1.08 7.94
C LEU A 246 7.57 -2.58 7.59
N ILE A 247 8.66 -3.23 7.95
CA ILE A 247 8.80 -4.68 7.95
C ILE A 247 8.91 -5.10 9.40
N ALA A 248 7.87 -5.73 9.93
CA ALA A 248 7.81 -6.24 11.30
C ALA A 248 7.90 -7.77 11.28
N LEU A 249 8.68 -8.32 12.21
CA LEU A 249 8.78 -9.74 12.47
C LEU A 249 8.07 -10.06 13.78
N ALA A 250 7.11 -10.96 13.70
CA ALA A 250 6.34 -11.44 14.83
C ALA A 250 6.46 -12.96 14.97
N GLY A 251 6.22 -13.45 16.18
CA GLY A 251 6.15 -14.87 16.49
C GLY A 251 5.18 -15.12 17.63
N HIS A 252 5.05 -16.37 18.05
CA HIS A 252 4.29 -16.71 19.27
C HIS A 252 4.84 -15.94 20.47
N THR A 253 3.96 -15.33 21.27
CA THR A 253 4.35 -14.51 22.42
C THR A 253 5.29 -15.28 23.35
N GLY A 254 6.40 -14.64 23.74
CA GLY A 254 7.39 -15.19 24.67
C GLY A 254 8.47 -16.09 24.05
N HIS A 255 8.40 -16.42 22.75
CA HIS A 255 9.45 -17.23 22.11
C HIS A 255 10.73 -16.45 21.76
N ARG A 256 10.62 -15.14 21.48
CA ARG A 256 11.77 -14.32 21.03
C ARG A 256 11.83 -13.01 21.80
N SER A 257 13.05 -12.58 22.11
CA SER A 257 13.28 -11.28 22.77
C SER A 257 13.28 -10.13 21.75
N PRO A 258 12.76 -8.94 22.11
CA PRO A 258 12.81 -7.75 21.28
C PRO A 258 14.25 -7.36 20.91
N SER A 259 14.49 -7.13 19.61
CA SER A 259 15.76 -6.62 19.10
C SER A 259 16.01 -5.17 19.51
N ASP A 260 17.27 -4.73 19.49
CA ASP A 260 17.58 -3.31 19.73
C ASP A 260 17.06 -2.40 18.61
N ARG A 261 16.86 -2.94 17.40
CA ARG A 261 16.31 -2.18 16.27
C ARG A 261 14.82 -1.90 16.49
N LEU A 262 14.07 -2.87 16.99
CA LEU A 262 12.67 -2.68 17.38
C LEU A 262 12.55 -1.60 18.46
N LYS A 263 13.33 -1.71 19.54
CA LYS A 263 13.32 -0.73 20.64
C LYS A 263 13.62 0.70 20.17
N ARG A 264 14.53 0.88 19.21
CA ARG A 264 14.83 2.19 18.62
C ARG A 264 13.64 2.77 17.86
N LEU A 265 12.94 1.94 17.07
CA LEU A 265 11.76 2.38 16.34
C LEU A 265 10.60 2.71 17.29
N GLU A 266 10.39 1.91 18.34
CA GLU A 266 9.40 2.20 19.40
C GLU A 266 9.71 3.52 20.10
N ALA A 267 10.98 3.75 20.49
CA ALA A 267 11.40 5.02 21.09
C ALA A 267 11.14 6.21 20.14
N MET A 268 11.40 6.05 18.84
CA MET A 268 11.10 7.07 17.84
C MET A 268 9.59 7.37 17.75
N GLU A 269 8.71 6.37 17.80
CA GLU A 269 7.25 6.61 17.83
C GLU A 269 6.84 7.44 19.05
N GLN A 270 7.42 7.16 20.22
CA GLN A 270 7.16 7.90 21.46
C GLN A 270 7.70 9.33 21.40
N GLU A 271 8.96 9.51 20.98
CA GLU A 271 9.61 10.82 20.82
C GLU A 271 8.85 11.73 19.85
N THR A 272 8.35 11.16 18.76
CA THR A 272 7.57 11.89 17.74
C THR A 272 6.08 12.01 18.08
N ARG A 273 5.63 11.43 19.20
CA ARG A 273 4.22 11.38 19.61
C ARG A 273 3.31 10.85 18.50
N LEU A 274 3.79 9.85 17.76
CA LEU A 274 3.13 9.35 16.55
C LEU A 274 1.72 8.85 16.83
N ASN A 275 1.53 8.12 17.93
CA ASN A 275 0.27 7.50 18.34
C ASN A 275 -0.64 8.46 19.14
N THR A 276 -0.70 9.75 18.76
CA THR A 276 -1.55 10.74 19.44
C THR A 276 -2.52 11.44 18.48
N LEU A 277 -3.75 11.69 18.92
CA LEU A 277 -4.79 12.35 18.13
C LEU A 277 -4.33 13.70 17.54
N ASP A 278 -3.54 14.47 18.30
CA ASP A 278 -3.01 15.77 17.85
C ASP A 278 -2.08 15.64 16.64
N THR A 279 -1.26 14.57 16.56
CA THR A 279 -0.40 14.29 15.42
C THR A 279 -1.22 14.02 14.15
N TYR A 280 -2.31 13.25 14.27
CA TYR A 280 -3.22 12.98 13.14
C TYR A 280 -3.99 14.24 12.71
N ARG A 281 -4.47 15.06 13.66
CA ARG A 281 -5.10 16.36 13.35
C ARG A 281 -4.11 17.33 12.69
N ALA A 282 -2.85 17.34 13.12
CA ALA A 282 -1.81 18.13 12.47
C ALA A 282 -1.52 17.66 11.05
N PHE A 283 -1.47 16.34 10.82
CA PHE A 283 -1.37 15.77 9.49
C PHE A 283 -2.53 16.25 8.59
N ALA A 284 -3.79 16.15 9.06
CA ALA A 284 -4.96 16.58 8.30
C ALA A 284 -4.94 18.07 7.92
N ARG A 285 -4.49 18.96 8.82
CA ARG A 285 -4.29 20.39 8.50
C ARG A 285 -3.30 20.59 7.36
N ARG A 286 -2.15 19.90 7.41
CA ARG A 286 -1.14 19.98 6.34
C ARG A 286 -1.65 19.42 5.01
N VAL A 287 -2.51 18.40 5.04
CA VAL A 287 -3.18 17.90 3.82
C VAL A 287 -4.04 19.00 3.17
N GLY A 288 -4.77 19.78 3.97
CA GLY A 288 -5.49 20.97 3.49
C GLY A 288 -4.57 22.03 2.89
N GLU A 289 -3.42 22.31 3.53
CA GLU A 289 -2.43 23.27 3.01
C GLU A 289 -1.82 22.81 1.67
N VAL A 290 -1.59 21.50 1.50
CA VAL A 290 -1.12 20.90 0.24
C VAL A 290 -2.19 21.06 -0.84
N LYS A 291 -3.46 20.81 -0.53
CA LYS A 291 -4.59 21.05 -1.46
C LYS A 291 -4.58 22.48 -1.97
N ASP A 292 -4.53 23.46 -1.06
CA ASP A 292 -4.56 24.86 -1.42
C ASP A 292 -3.35 25.27 -2.27
N THR A 293 -2.17 24.75 -1.95
CA THR A 293 -0.93 25.02 -2.69
C THR A 293 -1.00 24.48 -4.11
N ASN A 294 -1.49 23.25 -4.28
CA ASN A 294 -1.66 22.61 -5.57
C ASN A 294 -2.68 23.35 -6.44
N LEU A 295 -3.84 23.69 -5.88
CA LEU A 295 -4.90 24.39 -6.61
C LEU A 295 -4.46 25.79 -7.02
N ARG A 296 -3.74 26.53 -6.17
CA ARG A 296 -3.15 27.83 -6.56
C ARG A 296 -2.20 27.70 -7.74
N PHE A 297 -1.32 26.71 -7.72
CA PHE A 297 -0.37 26.47 -8.81
C PHE A 297 -1.10 26.17 -10.13
N LEU A 298 -2.06 25.22 -10.11
CA LEU A 298 -2.80 24.82 -11.31
C LEU A 298 -3.65 25.96 -11.86
N ASN A 299 -4.34 26.72 -11.00
CA ASN A 299 -5.14 27.87 -11.41
C ASN A 299 -4.26 28.97 -12.05
N GLU A 300 -3.10 29.26 -11.48
CA GLU A 300 -2.17 30.23 -12.05
C GLU A 300 -1.60 29.77 -13.40
N ALA A 301 -1.25 28.48 -13.53
CA ALA A 301 -0.80 27.92 -14.79
C ALA A 301 -1.88 28.03 -15.87
N ARG A 302 -3.14 27.68 -15.55
CA ARG A 302 -4.28 27.83 -16.46
C ARG A 302 -4.53 29.28 -16.86
N ARG A 303 -4.45 30.22 -15.91
CA ARG A 303 -4.58 31.66 -16.18
C ARG A 303 -3.52 32.17 -17.15
N ARG A 304 -2.34 31.57 -17.16
CA ARG A 304 -1.25 31.84 -18.11
C ARG A 304 -1.38 31.07 -19.43
N GLY A 305 -2.48 30.35 -19.65
CA GLY A 305 -2.72 29.57 -20.86
C GLY A 305 -1.80 28.35 -21.02
N LYS A 306 -1.27 27.81 -19.91
CA LYS A 306 -0.38 26.65 -19.93
C LYS A 306 -1.16 25.37 -20.19
N LEU A 307 -0.62 24.51 -21.06
CA LEU A 307 -1.12 23.16 -21.29
C LEU A 307 -0.58 22.22 -20.21
N ILE A 308 -1.48 21.49 -19.54
CA ILE A 308 -1.13 20.63 -18.41
C ILE A 308 -1.65 19.21 -18.66
N TYR A 309 -0.78 18.21 -18.55
CA TYR A 309 -1.15 16.79 -18.53
C TYR A 309 -0.79 16.18 -17.17
N GLY A 310 -1.54 15.18 -16.74
CA GLY A 310 -1.14 14.32 -15.62
C GLY A 310 -0.09 13.30 -16.08
N PHE A 311 0.94 13.08 -15.27
CA PHE A 311 1.97 12.06 -15.54
C PHE A 311 1.79 10.84 -14.64
N GLY A 312 1.45 9.71 -15.26
CA GLY A 312 0.98 8.48 -14.62
C GLY A 312 -0.48 8.56 -14.19
N ALA A 313 -1.16 7.40 -14.09
CA ALA A 313 -2.51 7.29 -13.55
C ALA A 313 -2.61 6.34 -12.33
N PRO A 314 -1.73 6.40 -11.31
CA PRO A 314 -1.77 5.42 -10.22
C PRO A 314 -3.04 5.55 -9.37
N ALA A 315 -3.41 4.48 -8.64
CA ALA A 315 -4.53 4.45 -7.71
C ALA A 315 -4.56 5.68 -6.77
N LYS A 316 -3.42 5.95 -6.11
CA LYS A 316 -3.22 7.13 -5.26
C LYS A 316 -3.46 8.45 -5.99
N GLY A 317 -3.09 8.53 -7.26
CA GLY A 317 -3.33 9.72 -8.09
C GLY A 317 -4.81 10.05 -8.19
N ASN A 318 -5.67 9.04 -8.29
CA ASN A 318 -7.11 9.22 -8.34
C ASN A 318 -7.67 9.75 -7.00
N THR A 319 -7.14 9.31 -5.85
CA THR A 319 -7.50 9.90 -4.54
C THR A 319 -7.24 11.40 -4.53
N LEU A 320 -6.04 11.79 -4.96
CA LEU A 320 -5.61 13.18 -4.99
C LEU A 320 -6.48 14.02 -5.92
N LEU A 321 -6.70 13.55 -7.15
CA LEU A 321 -7.51 14.24 -8.15
C LEU A 321 -8.94 14.46 -7.65
N ASN A 322 -9.56 13.43 -7.07
CA ASN A 322 -10.91 13.53 -6.52
C ASN A 322 -10.97 14.47 -5.32
N TYR A 323 -10.05 14.35 -4.35
CA TYR A 323 -10.06 15.24 -3.19
C TYR A 323 -9.81 16.71 -3.55
N PHE A 324 -8.95 16.97 -4.54
CA PHE A 324 -8.66 18.31 -5.04
C PHE A 324 -9.70 18.81 -6.07
N GLN A 325 -10.56 17.93 -6.58
CA GLN A 325 -11.54 18.23 -7.64
C GLN A 325 -10.84 18.73 -8.91
N ILE A 326 -9.79 18.03 -9.35
CA ILE A 326 -9.03 18.34 -10.56
C ILE A 326 -9.52 17.43 -11.69
N GLY A 327 -10.15 18.00 -12.71
CA GLY A 327 -10.74 17.26 -13.82
C GLY A 327 -10.15 17.60 -15.20
N PRO A 328 -10.81 17.18 -16.29
CA PRO A 328 -10.34 17.38 -17.67
C PRO A 328 -10.24 18.84 -18.08
N GLU A 329 -10.93 19.75 -17.38
CA GLU A 329 -10.81 21.18 -17.56
C GLU A 329 -9.44 21.72 -17.10
N THR A 330 -8.76 20.99 -16.22
CA THR A 330 -7.44 21.33 -15.69
C THR A 330 -6.32 20.48 -16.29
N LEU A 331 -6.50 19.16 -16.34
CA LEU A 331 -5.54 18.21 -16.93
C LEU A 331 -6.18 17.58 -18.16
N SER A 332 -5.68 17.87 -19.36
CA SER A 332 -6.37 17.37 -20.57
C SER A 332 -6.32 15.84 -20.71
N PHE A 333 -5.24 15.22 -20.23
CA PHE A 333 -5.04 13.77 -20.26
C PHE A 333 -4.23 13.32 -19.03
N LEU A 334 -4.40 12.06 -18.65
CA LEU A 334 -3.41 11.31 -17.87
C LEU A 334 -2.56 10.48 -18.83
N VAL A 335 -1.25 10.64 -18.76
CA VAL A 335 -0.31 9.89 -19.61
C VAL A 335 0.17 8.66 -18.85
N GLU A 336 0.11 7.49 -19.48
CA GLU A 336 0.35 6.18 -18.84
C GLU A 336 1.25 5.26 -19.70
N LYS A 337 1.93 4.31 -19.07
CA LYS A 337 2.75 3.29 -19.78
C LYS A 337 2.02 1.96 -19.94
N ASN A 338 1.05 1.68 -19.07
CA ASN A 338 0.29 0.43 -19.11
C ASN A 338 -0.73 0.45 -20.26
N PRO A 339 -0.56 -0.39 -21.32
CA PRO A 339 -1.47 -0.41 -22.46
C PRO A 339 -2.90 -0.84 -22.11
N LEU A 340 -3.11 -1.53 -20.99
CA LEU A 340 -4.43 -1.91 -20.51
C LEU A 340 -5.29 -0.71 -20.08
N ARG A 341 -4.68 0.46 -19.86
CA ARG A 341 -5.37 1.69 -19.46
C ARG A 341 -5.63 2.65 -20.61
N ARG A 342 -5.15 2.34 -21.81
CA ARG A 342 -5.35 3.17 -23.00
C ARG A 342 -6.84 3.37 -23.27
N GLY A 343 -7.26 4.63 -23.45
CA GLY A 343 -8.64 4.98 -23.80
C GLY A 343 -9.65 4.83 -22.66
N LEU A 344 -9.19 4.53 -21.45
CA LEU A 344 -10.03 4.55 -20.25
C LEU A 344 -10.06 5.95 -19.63
N TYR A 345 -10.92 6.14 -18.64
CA TYR A 345 -11.09 7.37 -17.89
C TYR A 345 -10.77 7.13 -16.41
N SER A 346 -10.14 8.12 -15.77
CA SER A 346 -9.90 8.07 -14.33
C SER A 346 -11.21 8.03 -13.55
N PRO A 347 -11.35 7.18 -12.52
CA PRO A 347 -12.55 7.16 -11.69
C PRO A 347 -12.78 8.51 -11.02
N GLY A 348 -14.03 8.96 -11.05
CA GLY A 348 -14.53 10.17 -10.42
C GLY A 348 -14.29 11.46 -11.21
N MET A 349 -13.04 11.80 -11.50
CA MET A 349 -12.71 13.05 -12.22
C MET A 349 -12.77 12.90 -13.74
N HIS A 350 -12.95 11.68 -14.26
CA HIS A 350 -13.17 11.38 -15.69
C HIS A 350 -12.14 11.98 -16.65
N ILE A 351 -10.87 12.00 -16.24
CA ILE A 351 -9.78 12.45 -17.10
C ILE A 351 -9.41 11.30 -18.05
N PRO A 352 -9.39 11.52 -19.38
CA PRO A 352 -9.03 10.48 -20.33
C PRO A 352 -7.56 10.07 -20.18
N VAL A 353 -7.30 8.76 -20.33
CA VAL A 353 -5.98 8.16 -20.26
C VAL A 353 -5.46 7.86 -21.67
N ILE A 354 -4.27 8.36 -21.97
CA ILE A 354 -3.52 8.08 -23.21
C ILE A 354 -2.17 7.47 -22.87
N LEU A 355 -1.53 6.84 -23.84
CA LEU A 355 -0.16 6.35 -23.64
C LEU A 355 0.89 7.42 -23.90
N GLU A 356 2.06 7.27 -23.27
CA GLU A 356 3.21 8.17 -23.45
C GLU A 356 3.57 8.35 -24.94
N GLU A 357 3.55 7.28 -25.74
CA GLU A 357 3.85 7.34 -27.17
C GLU A 357 2.77 8.03 -28.03
N GLU A 358 1.57 8.25 -27.49
CA GLU A 358 0.45 8.90 -28.18
C GLU A 358 0.49 10.44 -28.03
N VAL A 359 1.40 10.96 -27.20
CA VAL A 359 1.55 12.41 -26.98
C VAL A 359 2.17 13.08 -28.20
N VAL A 360 1.34 13.73 -29.01
CA VAL A 360 1.77 14.46 -30.22
C VAL A 360 2.53 15.74 -29.88
N ARG A 361 2.07 16.46 -28.86
CA ARG A 361 2.68 17.71 -28.38
C ARG A 361 2.91 17.61 -26.87
N PRO A 362 4.16 17.74 -26.38
CA PRO A 362 4.41 17.81 -24.95
C PRO A 362 3.66 18.98 -24.28
N PRO A 363 3.17 18.79 -23.04
CA PRO A 363 2.54 19.87 -22.30
C PRO A 363 3.58 20.91 -21.87
N ASP A 364 3.13 22.09 -21.46
CA ASP A 364 4.02 23.01 -20.72
C ASP A 364 4.37 22.42 -19.34
N ILE A 365 3.42 21.72 -18.73
CA ILE A 365 3.53 21.18 -17.38
C ILE A 365 3.05 19.73 -17.33
N TYR A 366 3.86 18.85 -16.77
CA TYR A 366 3.41 17.56 -16.27
C TYR A 366 3.10 17.65 -14.77
N TYR A 367 1.86 17.34 -14.40
CA TYR A 367 1.42 17.18 -13.03
C TYR A 367 1.63 15.72 -12.59
N VAL A 368 2.69 15.46 -11.81
CA VAL A 368 3.23 14.11 -11.62
C VAL A 368 2.51 13.34 -10.53
N LEU A 369 1.50 12.55 -10.90
CA LEU A 369 0.74 11.69 -9.97
C LEU A 369 1.55 10.47 -9.52
N ALA A 370 2.49 10.01 -10.36
CA ALA A 370 3.45 8.95 -10.04
C ALA A 370 4.68 9.47 -9.27
N TRP A 371 4.49 10.41 -8.34
CA TRP A 371 5.55 11.18 -7.67
C TRP A 371 6.61 10.33 -6.94
N ASN A 372 6.26 9.11 -6.51
CA ASN A 372 7.19 8.20 -5.84
C ASN A 372 8.29 7.66 -6.78
N PHE A 373 8.16 7.87 -8.09
CA PHE A 373 9.17 7.54 -9.10
C PHE A 373 9.90 8.79 -9.62
N ARG A 374 9.93 9.88 -8.83
CA ARG A 374 10.50 11.18 -9.22
C ARG A 374 11.85 11.08 -9.93
N ASP A 375 12.82 10.42 -9.33
CA ASP A 375 14.18 10.37 -9.88
C ASP A 375 14.23 9.64 -11.22
N GLU A 376 13.51 8.51 -11.33
CA GLU A 376 13.40 7.73 -12.57
C GLU A 376 12.64 8.51 -13.66
N ILE A 377 11.54 9.16 -13.31
CA ILE A 377 10.75 9.99 -14.24
C ILE A 377 11.61 11.13 -14.78
N LEU A 378 12.32 11.86 -13.92
CA LEU A 378 13.18 12.96 -14.34
C LEU A 378 14.37 12.49 -15.18
N ALA A 379 14.96 11.33 -14.85
CA ALA A 379 16.06 10.74 -15.62
C ALA A 379 15.60 10.33 -17.03
N ASN A 380 14.46 9.63 -17.13
CA ASN A 380 13.94 9.14 -18.41
C ASN A 380 13.40 10.26 -19.31
N ASN A 381 13.02 11.40 -18.74
CA ASN A 381 12.42 12.54 -19.46
C ASN A 381 13.36 13.75 -19.57
N ARG A 382 14.69 13.55 -19.50
CA ARG A 382 15.67 14.65 -19.62
C ARG A 382 15.46 15.50 -20.87
N HIS A 383 15.17 14.87 -22.00
CA HIS A 383 14.90 15.56 -23.27
C HIS A 383 13.70 16.53 -23.19
N LEU A 384 12.68 16.24 -22.38
CA LEU A 384 11.53 17.14 -22.16
C LEU A 384 11.89 18.30 -21.23
N LEU A 385 12.69 18.03 -20.19
CA LEU A 385 13.22 19.08 -19.31
C LEU A 385 14.07 20.08 -20.12
N ASP A 386 14.94 19.58 -20.99
CA ASP A 386 15.79 20.40 -21.86
C ASP A 386 14.96 21.21 -22.88
N ALA A 387 13.80 20.68 -23.28
CA ALA A 387 12.81 21.37 -24.12
C ALA A 387 11.93 22.38 -23.35
N GLY A 388 12.15 22.55 -22.04
CA GLY A 388 11.44 23.52 -21.20
C GLY A 388 10.13 23.02 -20.58
N VAL A 389 9.83 21.72 -20.66
CA VAL A 389 8.68 21.11 -19.97
C VAL A 389 8.94 21.08 -18.46
N PHE A 390 7.97 21.55 -17.68
CA PHE A 390 8.08 21.58 -16.23
C PHE A 390 7.37 20.39 -15.58
N PHE A 391 8.06 19.66 -14.71
CA PHE A 391 7.48 18.55 -13.94
C PHE A 391 7.14 19.04 -12.54
N TYR A 392 5.85 19.20 -12.25
CA TYR A 392 5.34 19.59 -10.95
C TYR A 392 4.98 18.36 -10.12
N PHE A 393 5.56 18.24 -8.93
CA PHE A 393 5.31 17.14 -8.00
C PHE A 393 4.34 17.60 -6.90
N PRO A 394 3.10 17.07 -6.88
CA PRO A 394 2.07 17.54 -5.96
C PRO A 394 2.28 17.09 -4.52
N VAL A 395 3.03 15.99 -4.37
CA VAL A 395 3.56 15.47 -3.12
C VAL A 395 5.08 15.43 -3.27
N GLN A 396 5.79 16.00 -2.31
CA GLN A 396 7.25 16.03 -2.30
C GLN A 396 7.76 15.17 -1.15
N PRO A 397 8.02 13.87 -1.37
CA PRO A 397 8.52 13.02 -0.31
C PRO A 397 9.91 13.51 0.12
N SER A 398 10.13 13.59 1.43
CA SER A 398 11.48 13.54 1.98
C SER A 398 11.88 12.07 2.04
N LEU A 399 13.10 11.70 1.65
CA LEU A 399 13.57 10.34 1.94
C LEU A 399 13.40 10.11 3.45
N PRO A 400 12.87 8.95 3.89
CA PRO A 400 12.79 8.69 5.32
C PRO A 400 14.18 8.88 5.88
N VAL A 401 14.31 9.72 6.92
CA VAL A 401 15.50 9.70 7.77
C VAL A 401 15.39 8.38 8.50
N ILE A 402 15.99 7.34 7.94
CA ILE A 402 16.06 6.02 8.55
C ILE A 402 17.07 6.16 9.69
N PRO A 403 16.64 6.10 10.97
CA PRO A 403 17.56 6.19 12.11
C PRO A 403 18.45 4.95 12.23
#